data_AF-A0ABD4SQC8-F1
#
_entry.id   AF-A0ABD4SQC8-F1
#
_cell.length_a   1.000
_cell.length_b   1.000
_cell.length_c   1.000
_cell.angle_alpha   90.00
_cell.angle_beta   90.00
_cell.angle_gamma   90.00
#
_symmetry.space_group_name_H-M   'P 1'
#
loop_
_entity.id
_entity.type
_entity.pdbx_description
1 polymer ?
#
loop_
_entity_poly.entity_id
_entity_poly.type
_entity_poly.pdbx_seq_one_letter_code
_entity_poly.pdbx_strand_id
1 'polypeptide(L)'
;MMRYACPDPVSGIRSHALWAKHVHNVDLDAMQALKMQEMDDHPNSVDFSCRRTGKTAVKEMYALEFLATTPFQEESIVAPRLQQSQTNITYHLDAIHRSGILTGRIAYKSGRRQIADLKYQFANSSKASCYGIMSQIDGDGISFARLERATTYRPTSCSRASCPCWALPAA
;
A
#
# COMPACT_ATOMS: atom_id res chain seq x y z
N MET A 1 -1.70 18.82 11.26
CA MET A 1 -1.48 17.36 11.31
C MET A 1 -1.81 16.71 12.65
N MET A 2 -1.63 17.37 13.82
CA MET A 2 -1.84 16.73 15.14
C MET A 2 -3.30 16.40 15.55
N ARG A 3 -4.32 16.73 14.74
CA ARG A 3 -5.73 16.64 15.17
C ARG A 3 -6.37 15.24 15.01
N TYR A 4 -5.71 14.32 14.31
CA TYR A 4 -6.31 13.05 13.87
C TYR A 4 -5.48 11.80 14.18
N ALA A 5 -4.35 11.92 14.89
CA ALA A 5 -3.54 10.78 15.29
C ALA A 5 -3.65 10.60 16.80
N CYS A 6 -4.02 9.40 17.27
CA CYS A 6 -3.93 9.07 18.69
C CYS A 6 -2.46 8.78 19.00
N PRO A 7 -1.79 9.60 19.81
CA PRO A 7 -0.39 9.41 20.15
C PRO A 7 -0.22 8.19 21.08
N ASP A 8 0.82 7.37 20.87
CA ASP A 8 1.18 6.24 21.76
C ASP A 8 1.27 6.69 23.23
N PRO A 9 0.74 5.94 24.22
CA PRO A 9 0.64 6.44 25.59
C PRO A 9 1.98 6.59 26.34
N VAL A 10 3.09 6.04 25.82
CA VAL A 10 4.43 6.15 26.46
C VAL A 10 5.37 7.06 25.66
N SER A 11 5.30 7.05 24.33
CA SER A 11 6.17 7.81 23.42
C SER A 11 5.43 8.87 22.59
N GLY A 12 4.10 8.84 22.57
CA GLY A 12 3.26 9.85 21.95
C GLY A 12 3.03 9.71 20.45
N ILE A 13 3.41 8.64 19.75
CA ILE A 13 3.20 8.54 18.29
C ILE A 13 3.12 7.06 17.83
N ARG A 14 2.15 6.68 16.98
CA ARG A 14 2.47 5.77 15.86
C ARG A 14 2.55 6.57 14.58
N SER A 15 3.73 6.51 14.00
CA SER A 15 4.36 7.63 13.35
C SER A 15 4.31 7.47 11.84
N HIS A 16 3.25 6.90 11.28
CA HIS A 16 3.15 6.66 9.84
C HIS A 16 3.48 7.92 9.02
N ALA A 17 3.05 9.09 9.50
CA ALA A 17 3.41 10.38 8.94
C ALA A 17 4.92 10.72 9.10
N LEU A 18 5.54 10.53 10.27
CA LEU A 18 6.99 10.77 10.38
C LEU A 18 7.83 9.68 9.71
N TRP A 19 7.36 8.44 9.63
CA TRP A 19 8.02 7.38 8.88
C TRP A 19 8.04 7.74 7.40
N ALA A 20 6.88 8.10 6.84
CA ALA A 20 6.78 8.60 5.47
C ALA A 20 7.67 9.84 5.24
N LYS A 21 7.74 10.75 6.22
CA LYS A 21 8.58 11.95 6.14
C LYS A 21 10.08 11.66 6.22
N HIS A 22 10.53 10.82 7.14
CA HIS A 22 11.96 10.60 7.39
C HIS A 22 12.56 9.51 6.51
N VAL A 23 11.79 8.49 6.14
CA VAL A 23 12.29 7.39 5.31
C VAL A 23 12.14 7.71 3.84
N HIS A 24 11.03 8.35 3.45
CA HIS A 24 10.68 8.55 2.04
C HIS A 24 10.59 10.02 1.62
N ASN A 25 10.69 10.97 2.57
CA ASN A 25 10.48 12.39 2.33
C ASN A 25 9.12 12.72 1.68
N VAL A 26 8.06 12.03 2.12
CA VAL A 26 6.69 12.22 1.66
C VAL A 26 5.84 12.78 2.80
N ASP A 27 5.06 13.84 2.50
CA ASP A 27 4.04 14.37 3.40
C ASP A 27 2.70 13.68 3.14
N LEU A 28 2.13 13.02 4.16
CA LEU A 28 0.84 12.35 4.06
C LEU A 28 -0.31 13.33 4.32
N ASP A 29 -1.40 13.24 3.57
CA ASP A 29 -2.63 13.96 3.92
C ASP A 29 -3.31 13.37 5.16
N ALA A 30 -4.14 14.16 5.85
CA ALA A 30 -4.84 13.73 7.06
C ALA A 30 -5.69 12.47 6.84
N MET A 31 -6.37 12.35 5.69
CA MET A 31 -7.14 11.15 5.36
C MET A 31 -6.27 9.92 5.13
N GLN A 32 -5.03 10.12 4.67
CA GLN A 32 -4.07 9.05 4.43
C GLN A 32 -3.51 8.52 5.75
N ALA A 33 -3.16 9.43 6.67
CA ALA A 33 -2.74 9.07 8.02
C ALA A 33 -3.86 8.33 8.79
N LEU A 34 -5.09 8.82 8.71
CA LEU A 34 -6.27 8.15 9.28
C LEU A 34 -6.47 6.75 8.69
N LYS A 35 -6.23 6.57 7.39
CA LYS A 35 -6.37 5.25 6.76
C LYS A 35 -5.32 4.27 7.25
N MET A 36 -4.09 4.71 7.50
CA MET A 36 -3.04 3.85 8.06
C MET A 36 -3.37 3.47 9.51
N GLN A 37 -3.88 4.42 10.31
CA GLN A 37 -4.38 4.13 11.65
C GLN A 37 -5.50 3.08 11.64
N GLU A 38 -6.48 3.23 10.73
CA GLU A 38 -7.57 2.27 10.58
C GLU A 38 -7.07 0.84 10.25
N MET A 39 -5.96 0.73 9.50
CA MET A 39 -5.32 -0.56 9.16
C MET A 39 -4.52 -1.16 10.31
N ASP A 40 -4.04 -0.32 11.24
CA ASP A 40 -3.42 -0.73 12.49
C ASP A 40 -4.48 -1.26 13.47
N ASP A 41 -5.61 -0.55 13.60
CA ASP A 41 -6.68 -0.88 14.55
C ASP A 41 -7.50 -2.11 14.12
N HIS A 42 -7.60 -2.36 12.81
CA HIS A 42 -8.41 -3.44 12.26
C HIS A 42 -7.57 -4.39 11.40
N PRO A 43 -7.48 -5.69 11.75
CA PRO A 43 -6.69 -6.67 10.98
C PRO A 43 -7.23 -6.87 9.57
N ASN A 44 -8.52 -6.64 9.36
CA ASN A 44 -9.18 -6.71 8.05
C ASN A 44 -9.87 -5.38 7.79
N SER A 45 -9.43 -4.65 6.75
CA SER A 45 -10.10 -3.42 6.34
C SER A 45 -10.52 -3.45 4.87
N VAL A 46 -11.73 -2.99 4.60
CA VAL A 46 -12.24 -2.79 3.23
C VAL A 46 -12.42 -1.30 3.02
N ASP A 47 -11.89 -0.78 1.91
CA ASP A 47 -11.88 0.65 1.63
C ASP A 47 -12.71 0.97 0.38
N PHE A 48 -13.80 1.72 0.61
CA PHE A 48 -14.64 2.30 -0.42
C PHE A 48 -14.32 3.77 -0.56
N SER A 49 -13.69 4.12 -1.69
CA SER A 49 -13.19 5.48 -1.89
C SER A 49 -13.20 5.86 -3.36
N CYS A 50 -13.31 7.15 -3.63
CA CYS A 50 -13.33 7.70 -4.97
C CYS A 50 -11.96 7.59 -5.67
N ARG A 51 -11.95 7.85 -6.99
CA ARG A 51 -10.72 7.83 -7.79
C ARG A 51 -9.86 9.05 -7.48
N ARG A 52 -8.55 8.96 -7.74
CA ARG A 52 -7.57 10.06 -7.68
C ARG A 52 -7.30 10.64 -6.27
N THR A 53 -7.52 9.85 -5.22
CA THR A 53 -7.23 10.23 -3.81
C THR A 53 -5.89 9.73 -3.29
N GLY A 54 -5.07 9.08 -4.12
CA GLY A 54 -3.77 8.54 -3.70
C GLY A 54 -3.83 7.34 -2.75
N LYS A 55 -5.01 6.74 -2.54
CA LYS A 55 -5.25 5.62 -1.62
C LYS A 55 -4.37 4.39 -1.85
N THR A 56 -4.05 4.09 -3.11
CA THR A 56 -3.23 2.93 -3.46
C THR A 56 -1.83 3.10 -2.90
N ALA A 57 -1.21 4.26 -3.15
CA ALA A 57 0.12 4.57 -2.66
C ALA A 57 0.21 4.45 -1.13
N VAL A 58 -0.74 5.02 -0.39
CA VAL A 58 -0.73 5.00 1.09
C VAL A 58 -0.75 3.59 1.66
N LYS A 59 -1.61 2.72 1.12
CA LYS A 59 -1.67 1.32 1.56
C LYS A 59 -0.38 0.56 1.25
N GLU A 60 0.27 0.87 0.13
CA GLU A 60 1.56 0.25 -0.26
C GLU A 60 2.64 0.73 0.72
N MET A 61 2.67 2.04 1.02
CA MET A 61 3.61 2.59 2.00
C MET A 61 3.42 1.98 3.40
N TYR A 62 2.17 1.72 3.81
CA TYR A 62 1.87 1.00 5.05
C TYR A 62 2.42 -0.43 5.04
N ALA A 63 2.17 -1.18 3.96
CA ALA A 63 2.66 -2.55 3.86
C ALA A 63 4.20 -2.61 3.86
N LEU A 64 4.85 -1.68 3.17
CA LEU A 64 6.30 -1.52 3.17
C LEU A 64 6.85 -1.22 4.57
N GLU A 65 6.22 -0.29 5.30
CA GLU A 65 6.58 0.02 6.69
C GLU A 65 6.43 -1.21 7.59
N PHE A 66 5.32 -1.93 7.46
CA PHE A 66 5.07 -3.16 8.18
C PHE A 66 6.18 -4.18 7.90
N LEU A 67 6.45 -4.50 6.64
CA LEU A 67 7.49 -5.47 6.27
C LEU A 67 8.91 -5.07 6.71
N ALA A 68 9.21 -3.77 6.76
CA ALA A 68 10.53 -3.28 7.20
C ALA A 68 10.72 -3.40 8.72
N THR A 69 9.64 -3.25 9.49
CA THR A 69 9.63 -3.17 10.96
C THR A 69 9.31 -4.51 11.63
N THR A 70 8.48 -5.35 11.03
CA THR A 70 8.12 -6.68 11.54
C THR A 70 8.91 -7.78 10.81
N PRO A 71 9.60 -8.67 11.54
CA PRO A 71 10.37 -9.75 10.93
C PRO A 71 9.48 -10.91 10.46
N PHE A 72 9.97 -11.68 9.48
CA PHE A 72 9.33 -12.91 8.97
C PHE A 72 7.91 -12.72 8.45
N GLN A 73 7.61 -11.56 7.86
CA GLN A 73 6.29 -11.30 7.27
C GLN A 73 6.34 -11.45 5.75
N GLU A 74 5.30 -12.06 5.19
CA GLU A 74 5.17 -12.22 3.75
C GLU A 74 3.93 -11.48 3.24
N GLU A 75 4.14 -10.52 2.35
CA GLU A 75 3.08 -9.80 1.64
C GLU A 75 2.81 -10.39 0.26
N SER A 76 1.53 -10.59 -0.04
CA SER A 76 1.05 -10.94 -1.38
C SER A 76 0.14 -9.86 -1.93
N ILE A 77 0.61 -9.17 -2.98
CA ILE A 77 -0.16 -8.18 -3.72
C ILE A 77 -0.90 -8.88 -4.86
N VAL A 78 -2.22 -8.98 -4.75
CA VAL A 78 -3.07 -9.71 -5.68
C VAL A 78 -3.98 -8.74 -6.43
N ALA A 79 -3.99 -8.85 -7.76
CA ALA A 79 -4.88 -8.09 -8.62
C ALA A 79 -5.49 -8.97 -9.74
N PRO A 80 -6.60 -8.57 -10.36
CA PRO A 80 -7.22 -9.31 -11.47
C PRO A 80 -6.26 -9.54 -12.65
N ARG A 81 -5.36 -8.59 -12.91
CA ARG A 81 -4.31 -8.71 -13.92
C ARG A 81 -2.95 -8.51 -13.26
N LEU A 82 -1.96 -9.34 -13.64
CA LEU A 82 -0.60 -9.23 -13.11
C LEU A 82 0.00 -7.83 -13.32
N GLN A 83 -0.28 -7.17 -14.46
CA GLN A 83 0.20 -5.81 -14.72
C GLN A 83 -0.27 -4.78 -13.67
N GLN A 84 -1.44 -4.99 -13.07
CA GLN A 84 -1.96 -4.12 -12.02
C GLN A 84 -1.20 -4.33 -10.70
N SER A 85 -0.99 -5.59 -10.30
CA SER A 85 -0.20 -5.89 -9.10
C SER A 85 1.29 -5.54 -9.28
N GLN A 86 1.81 -5.57 -10.50
CA GLN A 86 3.13 -5.02 -10.84
C GLN A 86 3.22 -3.51 -10.63
N THR A 87 2.18 -2.77 -11.04
CA THR A 87 2.14 -1.31 -10.80
C THR A 87 2.13 -1.01 -9.31
N ASN A 88 1.48 -1.86 -8.52
CA ASN A 88 1.41 -1.75 -7.07
C ASN A 88 2.75 -2.00 -6.37
N ILE A 89 3.44 -3.10 -6.69
CA ILE A 89 4.75 -3.38 -6.10
C ILE A 89 5.81 -2.36 -6.54
N THR A 90 5.63 -1.72 -7.71
CA THR A 90 6.50 -0.62 -8.15
C THR A 90 6.52 0.53 -7.14
N TYR A 91 5.41 0.82 -6.44
CA TYR A 91 5.43 1.82 -5.36
C TYR A 91 6.41 1.43 -4.23
N HIS A 92 6.54 0.13 -3.91
CA HIS A 92 7.52 -0.35 -2.94
C HIS A 92 8.94 -0.20 -3.47
N LEU A 93 9.19 -0.68 -4.69
CA LEU A 93 10.52 -0.63 -5.30
C LEU A 93 11.03 0.81 -5.41
N ASP A 94 10.19 1.72 -5.90
CA ASP A 94 10.53 3.15 -5.99
C ASP A 94 10.80 3.75 -4.60
N ALA A 95 10.01 3.38 -3.59
CA ALA A 95 10.18 3.85 -2.22
C ALA A 95 11.48 3.31 -1.58
N ILE A 96 11.86 2.06 -1.89
CA ILE A 96 13.13 1.45 -1.48
C ILE A 96 14.29 2.16 -2.16
N HIS A 97 14.21 2.40 -3.48
CA HIS A 97 15.27 3.06 -4.24
C HIS A 97 15.50 4.52 -3.80
N ARG A 98 14.43 5.23 -3.41
CA ARG A 98 14.54 6.59 -2.85
C ARG A 98 15.17 6.64 -1.47
N SER A 99 15.14 5.55 -0.71
CA SER A 99 15.57 5.54 0.69
C SER A 99 16.86 4.73 0.87
N GLY A 100 17.94 5.43 1.27
CA GLY A 100 19.21 4.77 1.57
C GLY A 100 19.09 3.72 2.67
N ILE A 101 18.20 3.96 3.64
CA ILE A 101 17.92 3.06 4.77
C ILE A 101 17.33 1.73 4.28
N LEU A 102 16.27 1.76 3.46
CA LEU A 102 15.63 0.52 3.00
C LEU A 102 16.47 -0.21 1.96
N THR A 103 17.17 0.52 1.09
CA THR A 103 18.12 -0.08 0.15
C THR A 103 19.22 -0.86 0.89
N GLY A 104 19.73 -0.32 2.00
CA GLY A 104 20.69 -1.02 2.86
C GLY A 104 20.11 -2.23 3.59
N ARG A 105 18.78 -2.27 3.77
CA ARG A 105 18.07 -3.35 4.46
C ARG A 105 17.67 -4.51 3.55
N ILE A 106 17.89 -4.43 2.24
CA ILE A 106 17.62 -5.53 1.30
C ILE A 106 18.57 -6.70 1.57
N ALA A 107 18.04 -7.93 1.56
CA ALA A 107 18.82 -9.14 1.74
C ALA A 107 19.79 -9.36 0.58
N TYR A 108 20.96 -9.92 0.89
CA TYR A 108 21.92 -10.40 -0.11
C TYR A 108 21.99 -11.91 -0.03
N LYS A 109 21.84 -12.59 -1.16
CA LYS A 109 22.11 -14.03 -1.29
C LYS A 109 23.15 -14.22 -2.38
N SER A 110 24.23 -14.93 -2.07
CA SER A 110 25.35 -15.16 -2.99
C SER A 110 25.89 -13.86 -3.62
N GLY A 111 26.00 -12.79 -2.82
CA GLY A 111 26.47 -11.47 -3.27
C GLY A 111 25.47 -10.64 -4.08
N ARG A 112 24.28 -11.17 -4.40
CA ARG A 112 23.24 -10.46 -5.16
C ARG A 112 22.11 -9.97 -4.27
N ARG A 113 21.72 -8.69 -4.45
CA ARG A 113 20.54 -8.09 -3.82
C ARG A 113 19.28 -8.86 -4.22
N GLN A 114 18.46 -9.20 -3.23
CA GLN A 114 17.17 -9.86 -3.42
C GLN A 114 16.08 -8.84 -3.75
N ILE A 115 16.21 -8.19 -4.90
CA ILE A 115 15.25 -7.25 -5.46
C ILE A 115 15.03 -7.57 -6.94
N ALA A 116 13.77 -7.63 -7.35
CA ALA A 116 13.33 -7.91 -8.71
C ALA A 116 12.02 -7.17 -8.98
N ASP A 117 11.62 -7.08 -10.24
CA ASP A 117 10.44 -6.31 -10.66
C ASP A 117 9.13 -6.81 -10.02
N LEU A 118 9.07 -8.10 -9.66
CA LEU A 118 7.88 -8.75 -9.12
C LEU A 118 7.97 -9.08 -7.63
N LYS A 119 9.15 -8.90 -7.02
CA LYS A 119 9.39 -9.29 -5.63
C LYS A 119 10.61 -8.62 -5.03
N TYR A 120 10.60 -8.45 -3.72
CA TYR A 120 11.79 -8.09 -2.95
C TYR A 120 11.83 -8.83 -1.62
N GLN A 121 13.02 -8.92 -1.03
CA GLN A 121 13.23 -9.50 0.29
C GLN A 121 14.17 -8.62 1.12
N PHE A 122 13.73 -8.29 2.34
CA PHE A 122 14.52 -7.61 3.35
C PHE A 122 15.38 -8.59 4.16
N ALA A 123 16.42 -8.06 4.82
CA ALA A 123 17.35 -8.82 5.65
C ALA A 123 16.70 -9.43 6.91
N ASN A 124 15.52 -8.94 7.33
CA ASN A 124 14.70 -9.53 8.39
C ASN A 124 13.85 -10.72 7.92
N SER A 125 14.19 -11.28 6.75
CA SER A 125 13.46 -12.33 6.03
C SER A 125 12.07 -11.95 5.51
N SER A 126 11.57 -10.74 5.80
CA SER A 126 10.30 -10.28 5.29
C SER A 126 10.37 -10.06 3.77
N LYS A 127 9.31 -10.45 3.06
CA LYS A 127 9.27 -10.44 1.59
C LYS A 127 7.94 -9.91 1.08
N ALA A 128 7.95 -9.31 -0.10
CA ALA A 128 6.73 -8.99 -0.83
C ALA A 128 6.80 -9.56 -2.25
N SER A 129 5.67 -10.04 -2.74
CA SER A 129 5.53 -10.61 -4.08
C SER A 129 4.21 -10.16 -4.70
N CYS A 130 4.20 -9.97 -6.03
CA CYS A 130 2.98 -9.67 -6.77
C CYS A 130 2.45 -10.89 -7.54
N TYR A 131 1.13 -11.08 -7.52
CA TYR A 131 0.44 -12.19 -8.17
C TYR A 131 -0.74 -11.69 -9.02
N GLY A 132 -1.09 -12.47 -10.04
CA GLY A 132 -2.38 -12.35 -10.71
C GLY A 132 -3.41 -13.25 -10.02
N ILE A 133 -4.70 -12.92 -10.12
CA ILE A 133 -5.79 -13.70 -9.48
C ILE A 133 -5.86 -15.17 -9.91
N MET A 134 -5.28 -15.50 -11.07
CA MET A 134 -5.21 -16.87 -11.60
C MET A 134 -3.92 -17.61 -11.23
N SER A 135 -2.96 -16.91 -10.60
CA SER A 135 -1.75 -17.54 -10.08
C SER A 135 -2.12 -18.32 -8.81
N GLN A 136 -1.69 -19.57 -8.71
CA GLN A 136 -1.86 -20.34 -7.48
C GLN A 136 -1.02 -19.68 -6.36
N ILE A 137 -1.71 -19.29 -5.30
CA ILE A 137 -1.14 -18.63 -4.12
C ILE A 137 -0.79 -19.67 -3.03
N ASP A 138 -1.23 -20.92 -3.21
CA ASP A 138 -1.27 -21.98 -2.19
C ASP A 138 0.10 -22.44 -1.64
N GLY A 139 1.22 -21.87 -2.09
CA GLY A 139 2.58 -22.25 -1.68
C GLY A 139 3.36 -21.21 -0.84
N ASP A 140 2.81 -20.01 -0.64
CA ASP A 140 3.48 -18.95 0.14
C ASP A 140 2.84 -18.78 1.53
N GLY A 141 3.66 -18.54 2.56
CA GLY A 141 3.24 -18.38 3.95
C GLY A 141 2.72 -16.97 4.21
N ILE A 142 1.61 -16.62 3.54
CA ILE A 142 1.10 -15.24 3.51
C ILE A 142 0.69 -14.79 4.91
N SER A 143 1.38 -13.76 5.38
CA SER A 143 1.04 -13.07 6.62
C SER A 143 0.19 -11.83 6.35
N PHE A 144 0.35 -11.20 5.17
CA PHE A 144 -0.36 -10.01 4.77
C PHE A 144 -0.85 -10.13 3.32
N ALA A 145 -2.17 -10.10 3.11
CA ALA A 145 -2.75 -10.20 1.77
C ALA A 145 -3.38 -8.87 1.37
N ARG A 146 -2.91 -8.32 0.24
CA ARG A 146 -3.49 -7.13 -0.36
C ARG A 146 -4.25 -7.50 -1.62
N LEU A 147 -5.58 -7.35 -1.58
CA LEU A 147 -6.44 -7.56 -2.74
C LEU A 147 -6.87 -6.23 -3.36
N GLU A 148 -6.42 -5.94 -4.58
CA GLU A 148 -6.94 -4.83 -5.34
C GLU A 148 -8.15 -5.27 -6.19
N ARG A 149 -9.28 -4.58 -6.04
CA ARG A 149 -10.41 -4.69 -6.96
C ARG A 149 -10.65 -3.34 -7.62
N ALA A 150 -10.25 -3.21 -8.89
CA ALA A 150 -10.77 -2.16 -9.73
C ALA A 150 -12.23 -2.51 -10.07
N THR A 151 -13.19 -2.00 -9.29
CA THR A 151 -14.60 -1.97 -9.71
C THR A 151 -14.75 -0.98 -10.86
N THR A 152 -14.26 -1.36 -12.04
CA THR A 152 -14.82 -0.85 -13.28
C THR A 152 -15.88 -1.85 -13.72
N TYR A 153 -16.96 -1.97 -12.94
CA TYR A 153 -18.23 -2.27 -13.58
C TYR A 153 -18.56 -0.99 -14.35
N ARG A 154 -18.53 -1.05 -15.69
CA ARG A 154 -19.43 -0.16 -16.42
C ARG A 154 -20.82 -0.48 -15.86
N PRO A 155 -21.61 0.50 -15.38
CA PRO A 155 -23.03 0.30 -15.48
C PRO A 155 -23.30 0.16 -16.98
N THR A 156 -23.51 -1.06 -17.46
CA THR A 156 -24.26 -1.29 -18.69
C THR A 156 -25.69 -0.83 -18.44
N SER A 157 -25.87 0.51 -18.30
CA SER A 157 -27.12 1.29 -18.24
C SER A 157 -27.01 2.58 -17.40
N CYS A 158 -25.92 3.36 -17.47
CA CYS A 158 -26.04 4.78 -17.08
C CYS A 158 -26.12 5.61 -18.36
N SER A 159 -27.33 5.70 -18.91
CA SER A 159 -27.65 6.69 -19.93
C SER A 159 -27.44 8.09 -19.34
N ARG A 160 -27.04 9.03 -20.19
CA ARG A 160 -26.70 10.43 -19.86
C ARG A 160 -27.80 11.24 -19.15
N ALA A 161 -28.94 10.62 -18.83
CA ALA A 161 -30.16 11.27 -18.38
C ALA A 161 -30.35 11.29 -16.85
N SER A 162 -29.50 10.64 -16.05
CA SER A 162 -29.78 10.40 -14.62
C SER A 162 -28.68 10.81 -13.63
N CYS A 163 -27.77 11.71 -14.00
CA CYS A 163 -26.85 12.35 -13.04
C CYS A 163 -27.31 13.76 -12.67
N PRO A 164 -27.83 14.01 -11.45
CA PRO A 164 -28.20 15.35 -11.00
C PRO A 164 -27.00 16.20 -10.55
N CYS A 165 -25.77 15.66 -10.56
CA CYS A 165 -24.57 16.38 -10.09
C CYS A 165 -23.99 17.42 -11.06
N TRP A 166 -24.64 17.71 -12.19
CA TRP A 166 -24.17 18.72 -13.17
C TRP A 166 -25.19 19.84 -13.46
N ALA A 167 -26.23 19.98 -12.64
CA ALA A 167 -27.12 21.14 -12.70
C ALA A 167 -26.63 22.24 -11.74
N LEU A 168 -25.55 22.93 -12.12
CA LEU A 168 -25.33 24.29 -11.63
C LEU A 168 -26.27 25.21 -12.43
N PRO A 169 -27.16 25.98 -11.80
CA PRO A 169 -27.93 26.99 -12.51
C PRO A 169 -26.97 28.11 -12.94
N ALA A 170 -26.86 28.33 -14.25
CA ALA A 170 -26.30 29.56 -14.76
C ALA A 170 -27.26 30.71 -14.38
N ALA A 171 -26.68 31.79 -13.85
CA ALA A 171 -27.35 33.05 -13.57
C ALA A 171 -27.90 33.71 -14.85
#